data_AF-A0A519FGZ3-F1
#
_entry.id   AF-A0A519FGZ3-F1
#
_cell.length_a   1.000
_cell.length_b   1.000
_cell.length_c   1.000
_cell.angle_alpha   90.00
_cell.angle_beta   90.00
_cell.angle_gamma   90.00
#
_symmetry.space_group_name_H-M   'P 1'
#
loop_
_entity.id
_entity.type
_entity.pdbx_description
1 polymer ?
#
loop_
_entity_poly.entity_id
_entity_poly.type
_entity_poly.pdbx_seq_one_letter_code
_entity_poly.pdbx_strand_id
1 'polypeptide(L)'
;MATDKRITPDDTKDGEHGNTKVEQNGESSPRLPHERDQSSDSQQNVDGSASEVGKQAHEDVERGVVDTDRGPVTDRVYNDKVKR
;
A
#
# COMPACT_ATOMS: atom_id res chain seq x y z
N MET A 1 -37.91 10.64 20.07
CA MET A 1 -36.86 11.47 19.45
C MET A 1 -35.59 10.64 19.42
N ALA A 2 -35.22 10.12 18.25
CA ALA A 2 -34.00 9.34 18.08
C ALA A 2 -32.84 10.32 17.89
N THR A 3 -31.85 10.29 18.76
CA THR A 3 -30.63 11.09 18.62
C THR A 3 -29.71 10.38 17.63
N ASP A 4 -29.61 10.96 16.45
CA ASP A 4 -28.75 10.54 15.35
C ASP A 4 -27.26 10.67 15.74
N LYS A 5 -26.52 9.57 15.58
CA LYS A 5 -25.08 9.51 15.85
C LYS A 5 -24.35 10.20 14.71
N ARG A 6 -23.90 11.44 14.93
CA ARG A 6 -22.95 12.10 14.04
C ARG A 6 -21.57 11.44 14.22
N ILE A 7 -21.23 10.56 13.29
CA ILE A 7 -19.86 10.04 13.10
C ILE A 7 -19.04 11.20 12.52
N THR A 8 -18.00 11.62 13.24
CA THR A 8 -17.00 12.59 12.79
C THR A 8 -16.00 11.90 11.86
N PRO A 9 -15.47 12.58 10.82
CA PRO A 9 -14.61 11.95 9.81
C PRO A 9 -13.17 11.64 10.29
N ASP A 10 -12.89 11.66 11.59
CA ASP A 10 -11.60 11.27 12.19
C ASP A 10 -11.43 9.73 12.34
N ASP A 11 -12.28 8.92 11.70
CA ASP A 11 -12.15 7.47 11.66
C ASP A 11 -11.21 6.96 10.54
N THR A 12 -10.43 7.86 9.92
CA THR A 12 -9.25 7.43 9.18
C THR A 12 -8.13 7.20 10.19
N LYS A 13 -8.04 5.95 10.68
CA LYS A 13 -6.83 5.45 11.33
C LYS A 13 -5.70 5.54 10.32
N ASP A 14 -5.05 6.70 10.27
CA ASP A 14 -3.69 6.82 9.78
C ASP A 14 -2.88 5.76 10.49
N GLY A 15 -2.42 4.77 9.73
CA GLY A 15 -1.70 3.62 10.25
C GLY A 15 -0.61 4.13 11.19
N GLU A 16 -0.78 3.82 12.47
CA GLU A 16 0.10 4.23 13.56
C GLU A 16 1.55 4.06 13.10
N HIS A 17 2.21 5.18 12.80
CA HIS A 17 3.60 5.17 12.36
C HIS A 17 4.40 4.50 13.46
N GLY A 18 4.84 3.26 13.22
CA GLY A 18 5.56 2.46 14.18
C GLY A 18 6.82 3.19 14.62
N ASN A 19 6.76 3.85 15.78
CA ASN A 19 7.88 4.56 16.38
C ASN A 19 8.82 3.54 17.02
N THR A 20 9.46 2.69 16.21
CA THR A 20 10.55 1.82 16.65
C THR A 20 11.77 2.70 16.97
N LYS A 21 11.92 3.03 18.25
CA LYS A 21 13.02 3.84 18.78
C LYS A 21 14.20 2.92 19.11
N VAL A 22 15.35 3.17 18.49
CA VAL A 22 16.57 2.39 18.71
C VAL A 22 17.38 3.10 19.78
N GLU A 23 17.11 2.79 21.04
CA GLU A 23 18.05 3.12 22.11
C GLU A 23 18.87 1.88 22.44
N GLN A 24 20.16 1.94 22.11
CA GLN A 24 21.15 1.00 22.60
C GLN A 24 21.97 1.73 23.65
N ASN A 25 21.76 1.41 24.93
CA ASN A 25 22.46 2.01 26.07
C ASN A 25 22.31 3.53 26.24
N GLY A 26 21.23 4.14 25.73
CA GLY A 26 20.95 5.57 25.93
C GLY A 26 21.70 6.53 24.99
N GLU A 27 22.52 6.01 24.07
CA GLU A 27 23.24 6.80 23.07
C GLU A 27 22.65 6.57 21.68
N SER A 28 22.28 7.66 21.00
CA SER A 28 21.81 7.61 19.62
C SER A 28 23.00 7.39 18.69
N SER A 29 23.28 6.12 18.38
CA SER A 29 24.25 5.72 17.36
C SER A 29 23.55 5.51 16.01
N PRO A 30 24.23 5.76 14.87
CA PRO A 30 23.71 5.40 13.56
C PRO A 30 23.38 3.90 13.50
N ARG A 31 22.18 3.56 13.00
CA ARG A 31 21.72 2.18 12.87
C ARG A 31 22.64 1.37 11.96
N LEU A 32 22.84 0.10 12.29
CA LEU A 32 23.50 -0.84 11.38
C LEU A 32 22.61 -1.08 10.14
N PRO A 33 23.17 -1.48 8.98
CA PRO A 33 22.39 -1.69 7.77
C PRO A 33 21.19 -2.63 7.97
N HIS A 34 21.40 -3.77 8.64
CA HIS A 34 20.34 -4.73 8.91
C HIS A 34 19.30 -4.24 9.94
N GLU A 35 19.64 -3.27 10.80
CA GLU A 35 18.68 -2.63 11.70
C GLU A 35 17.82 -1.60 10.96
N ARG A 36 18.42 -0.92 9.98
CA ARG A 36 17.69 0.01 9.09
C ARG A 36 16.74 -0.74 8.16
N ASP A 37 17.12 -1.91 7.65
CA ASP A 37 16.25 -2.71 6.77
C ASP A 37 15.03 -3.28 7.52
N GLN A 38 15.12 -3.46 8.84
CA GLN A 38 14.04 -3.97 9.68
C GLN A 38 13.18 -2.87 10.32
N SER A 39 13.50 -1.59 10.09
CA SER A 39 12.77 -0.49 10.70
C SER A 39 11.53 -0.10 9.91
N SER A 40 10.52 0.47 10.59
CA SER A 40 9.26 0.87 9.96
C SER A 40 9.46 1.99 8.92
N ASP A 41 10.46 2.85 9.10
CA ASP A 41 10.85 3.86 8.11
C ASP A 41 11.49 3.26 6.84
N SER A 42 11.92 2.00 6.85
CA SER A 42 12.36 1.31 5.62
C SER A 42 11.23 1.13 4.61
N GLN A 43 9.98 1.22 5.04
CA GLN A 43 8.79 1.12 4.19
C GLN A 43 8.23 2.50 3.80
N GLN A 44 8.87 3.60 4.26
CA GLN A 44 8.42 4.94 3.89
C GLN A 44 8.80 5.23 2.42
N ASN A 45 7.80 5.62 1.64
CA ASN A 45 8.03 6.17 0.32
C ASN A 45 8.67 7.55 0.47
N VAL A 46 9.99 7.61 0.22
CA VAL A 46 10.85 8.78 0.42
C VAL A 46 10.35 10.02 -0.35
N ASP A 47 9.58 9.81 -1.42
CA ASP A 47 9.03 10.83 -2.31
C ASP A 47 7.49 10.78 -2.44
N GLY A 48 6.81 9.91 -1.68
CA GLY A 48 5.36 9.69 -1.80
C GLY A 48 4.90 9.00 -3.10
N SER A 49 5.83 8.59 -3.96
CA SER A 49 5.58 8.14 -5.33
C SER A 49 4.84 6.81 -5.43
N ALA A 50 5.01 5.88 -4.49
CA ALA A 50 4.29 4.61 -4.55
C ALA A 50 2.78 4.75 -4.36
N SER A 51 2.27 5.97 -4.05
CA SER A 51 0.84 6.22 -4.04
C SER A 51 0.26 6.63 -5.41
N GLU A 52 1.03 7.25 -6.30
CA GLU A 52 0.43 7.84 -7.51
C GLU A 52 -0.03 6.79 -8.51
N VAL A 53 0.83 5.82 -8.81
CA VAL A 53 0.48 4.70 -9.70
C VAL A 53 -0.65 3.86 -9.09
N GLY A 54 -0.64 3.66 -7.77
CA GLY A 54 -1.69 2.92 -7.07
C GLY A 54 -3.04 3.63 -7.11
N LYS A 55 -3.07 4.96 -6.90
CA LYS A 55 -4.27 5.79 -7.04
C LYS A 55 -4.80 5.77 -8.45
N GLN A 56 -3.93 5.96 -9.44
CA GLN A 56 -4.32 5.92 -10.85
C GLN A 56 -4.92 4.56 -11.22
N ALA A 57 -4.28 3.46 -10.79
CA ALA A 57 -4.80 2.11 -11.04
C ALA A 57 -6.18 1.89 -10.39
N HIS A 58 -6.39 2.41 -9.18
CA HIS A 58 -7.69 2.37 -8.51
C HIS A 58 -8.76 3.13 -9.30
N GLU A 59 -8.48 4.38 -9.68
CA GLU A 59 -9.38 5.21 -10.50
C GLU A 59 -9.68 4.56 -11.86
N ASP A 60 -8.69 3.91 -12.48
CA ASP A 60 -8.86 3.17 -13.73
C ASP A 60 -9.83 2.00 -13.59
N VAL A 61 -9.76 1.26 -12.49
CA VAL A 61 -10.72 0.19 -12.19
C VAL A 61 -12.11 0.76 -11.91
N GLU A 62 -12.22 1.81 -11.09
CA GLU A 62 -13.50 2.44 -10.76
C GLU A 62 -14.22 3.00 -11.99
N ARG A 63 -13.48 3.61 -12.92
CA ARG A 63 -14.05 4.13 -14.18
C ARG A 63 -14.27 3.05 -15.23
N GLY A 64 -13.94 1.79 -14.93
CA GLY A 64 -14.19 0.64 -15.79
C GLY A 64 -13.23 0.52 -16.98
N VAL A 65 -11.99 0.99 -16.85
CA VAL A 65 -10.96 0.75 -17.87
C VAL A 65 -10.64 -0.73 -17.92
N VAL A 66 -10.63 -1.24 -19.13
CA VAL A 66 -10.26 -2.62 -19.42
C VAL A 66 -8.83 -2.64 -19.95
N ASP A 67 -8.07 -3.67 -19.54
CA ASP A 67 -6.74 -3.93 -20.09
C ASP A 67 -6.79 -4.02 -21.62
N THR A 68 -5.87 -3.29 -22.26
CA THR A 68 -5.78 -3.21 -23.73
C THR A 68 -4.75 -4.17 -24.32
N ASP A 69 -4.01 -4.87 -23.46
CA ASP A 69 -3.02 -5.84 -23.89
C ASP A 69 -3.69 -7.15 -24.38
N ARG A 70 -2.86 -8.08 -24.88
CA ARG A 70 -3.35 -9.39 -25.32
C ARG A 70 -3.47 -10.40 -24.19
N GLY A 71 -3.05 -10.05 -22.97
CA GLY A 71 -2.98 -10.93 -21.81
C GLY A 71 -4.30 -11.65 -21.56
N PRO A 72 -5.42 -10.94 -21.34
CA PRO A 72 -6.72 -11.55 -21.09
C PRO A 72 -7.20 -12.48 -22.21
N VAL A 73 -6.89 -12.16 -23.46
CA VAL A 73 -7.26 -12.99 -24.61
C VAL A 73 -6.40 -14.26 -24.64
N THR A 74 -5.09 -14.12 -24.45
CA THR A 74 -4.16 -15.25 -24.45
C THR A 74 -4.39 -16.19 -23.28
N ASP A 75 -4.69 -15.66 -22.10
CA ASP A 75 -4.97 -16.44 -20.90
C ASP A 75 -6.25 -17.27 -21.06
N ARG A 76 -7.34 -16.68 -21.58
CA ARG A 76 -8.56 -17.42 -21.93
C ARG A 76 -8.28 -18.55 -22.91
N VAL A 77 -7.59 -18.27 -24.02
CA VAL A 77 -7.28 -19.31 -25.02
C VAL A 77 -6.45 -20.44 -24.41
N TYR A 78 -5.46 -20.10 -23.58
CA TYR A 78 -4.63 -21.10 -22.92
C TYR A 78 -5.46 -21.98 -21.99
N ASN A 79 -6.24 -21.39 -21.08
CA ASN A 79 -7.02 -22.14 -20.09
C ASN A 79 -8.18 -22.95 -20.72
N ASP A 80 -8.83 -22.43 -21.76
CA ASP A 80 -9.99 -23.08 -22.38
C ASP A 80 -9.61 -24.17 -23.39
N LYS A 81 -8.49 -23.99 -24.12
CA LYS A 81 -8.19 -24.79 -25.32
C LYS A 81 -6.86 -25.54 -25.28
N VAL A 82 -5.88 -25.04 -24.54
CA VAL A 82 -4.50 -25.57 -24.57
C VAL A 82 -4.20 -26.40 -23.33
N LYS A 83 -4.54 -25.87 -22.16
CA LYS A 83 -4.39 -26.52 -20.87
C LYS A 83 -5.39 -27.68 -20.80
N ARG A 84 -4.88 -28.91 -20.82
CA ARG A 84 -5.64 -30.15 -20.60
C ARG A 84 -5.26 -30.78 -19.27
#